data_AF-H9MCP0-F1
#
_entry.id   AF-H9MCP0-F1
#
_cell.length_a   1.000
_cell.length_b   1.000
_cell.length_c   1.000
_cell.angle_alpha   90.00
_cell.angle_beta   90.00
_cell.angle_gamma   90.00
#
_symmetry.space_group_name_H-M   'P 1'
#
loop_
_entity.id
_entity.type
_entity.pdbx_description
1 polymer ?
#
loop_
_entity_poly.entity_id
_entity_poly.type
_entity_poly.pdbx_seq_one_letter_code
_entity_poly.pdbx_strand_id
1 'polypeptide(L)' 'DFEESKDVVMWVRTRIEKQNDGLQDILDSRVMVDCFREEMAAVLKVALLCTSALPINRPSMRRVLELLH' A
#
# COMPACT_ATOMS: atom_id res chain seq x y z
N ASP A 1 -23.20 -5.03 -17.80
CA ASP A 1 -21.76 -5.31 -17.72
C ASP A 1 -21.16 -4.52 -16.58
N PHE A 2 -20.61 -5.21 -15.58
CA PHE A 2 -19.96 -4.60 -14.42
C PHE A 2 -18.66 -3.96 -14.89
N GLU A 3 -18.77 -2.70 -15.29
CA GLU A 3 -17.67 -1.78 -15.53
C GLU A 3 -16.60 -2.00 -14.46
N GLU A 4 -15.38 -2.33 -14.90
CA GLU A 4 -14.23 -2.71 -14.07
C GLU A 4 -14.24 -1.96 -12.74
N SER A 5 -14.70 -2.61 -11.67
CA SER A 5 -14.47 -2.12 -10.32
C SER A 5 -12.96 -2.22 -10.11
N LYS A 6 -12.22 -1.16 -10.47
CA LYS A 6 -10.79 -1.03 -10.22
C LYS A 6 -10.60 -0.98 -8.71
N ASP A 7 -10.46 -2.16 -8.14
CA ASP A 7 -10.09 -2.38 -6.75
C ASP A 7 -8.94 -1.42 -6.40
N VAL A 8 -9.09 -0.70 -5.29
CA VAL A 8 -8.07 0.22 -4.78
C VAL A 8 -6.72 -0.49 -4.68
N VAL A 9 -6.72 -1.78 -4.29
CA VAL A 9 -5.48 -2.58 -4.23
C VAL A 9 -4.81 -2.70 -5.61
N MET A 10 -5.59 -2.94 -6.66
CA MET A 10 -5.08 -3.06 -8.03
C MET A 10 -4.60 -1.71 -8.58
N TRP A 11 -5.31 -0.63 -8.25
CA TRP A 11 -4.90 0.73 -8.62
C TRP A 11 -3.56 1.10 -7.97
N VAL A 12 -3.42 0.87 -6.66
CA VAL A 12 -2.17 1.13 -5.91
C VAL A 12 -1.02 0.32 -6.49
N ARG A 13 -1.18 -1.01 -6.70
CA ARG A 13 -0.13 -1.87 -7.26
C ARG A 13 0.37 -1.38 -8.61
N THR A 14 -0.57 -1.06 -9.51
CA THR A 14 -0.25 -0.58 -10.86
C THR A 14 0.54 0.73 -10.82
N ARG A 15 0.27 1.62 -9.86
CA ARG A 15 0.98 2.89 -9.70
C ARG A 15 2.41 2.70 -9.18
N ILE A 16 2.61 1.80 -8.22
CA ILE A 16 3.94 1.49 -7.67
C ILE A 16 4.84 0.84 -8.72
N GLU A 17 4.31 -0.08 -9.53
CA GLU A 17 5.08 -0.79 -10.56
C GLU A 17 5.51 0.12 -11.73
N LYS A 18 4.74 1.18 -12.01
CA LYS A 18 4.94 2.04 -13.20
C LYS A 18 5.79 3.30 -12.94
N GLN A 19 6.06 3.69 -11.69
CA GLN A 19 6.73 4.95 -11.37
C GLN A 19 7.80 4.79 -10.28
N ASN A 20 8.99 5.35 -10.51
CA ASN A 20 10.08 5.41 -9.51
C ASN A 20 9.74 6.25 -8.26
N ASP A 21 8.73 7.13 -8.31
CA ASP A 21 8.25 7.95 -7.19
C ASP A 21 6.72 7.85 -7.01
N GLY A 22 6.15 6.69 -7.31
CA GLY A 22 4.69 6.47 -7.26
C GLY A 22 4.06 6.68 -5.88
N LEU A 23 4.87 6.84 -4.83
CA LEU A 23 4.39 7.16 -3.49
C LEU A 23 3.65 8.51 -3.46
N GLN A 24 4.17 9.53 -4.15
CA GLN A 24 3.57 10.88 -4.19
C GLN A 24 2.17 10.89 -4.80
N ASP A 25 1.96 10.03 -5.81
CA ASP A 25 0.68 9.89 -6.51
C ASP A 25 -0.35 9.06 -5.70
N ILE A 26 0.10 8.31 -4.69
CA ILE A 26 -0.73 7.40 -3.89
C ILE A 26 -1.08 8.01 -2.53
N LEU A 27 -0.15 8.75 -1.92
CA LEU A 27 -0.34 9.34 -0.61
C LEU A 27 -1.25 10.58 -0.70
N ASP A 28 -2.17 10.70 0.26
CA ASP A 28 -3.07 11.85 0.33
C ASP A 28 -2.27 13.10 0.75
N SER A 29 -2.30 14.13 -0.08
CA SER A 29 -1.55 15.38 0.11
C SER A 29 -1.92 16.14 1.39
N ARG A 30 -3.08 15.86 1.99
CA ARG A 30 -3.51 16.46 3.26
C ARG A 30 -2.78 15.87 4.47
N VAL A 31 -2.26 14.65 4.34
CA VAL A 31 -1.51 13.94 5.39
C VAL A 31 -0.03 13.79 5.03
N MET A 32 0.35 14.16 3.82
CA MET A 32 1.72 14.09 3.34
C MET A 32 2.55 15.22 3.95
N VAL A 33 3.17 14.90 5.08
CA VAL A 33 4.17 15.75 5.73
C VAL A 33 5.52 15.11 5.46
N ASP A 34 6.49 15.88 4.95
CA ASP A 34 7.80 15.33 4.54
C ASP A 34 8.49 14.53 5.65
N CYS A 35 8.29 14.91 6.92
CA CYS A 35 8.87 14.20 8.06
C CYS A 35 8.27 12.82 8.33
N PHE A 36 7.12 12.47 7.74
CA PHE A 36 6.47 11.16 7.89
C PHE A 36 6.52 10.31 6.62
N ARG A 37 7.26 10.74 5.59
CA ARG A 37 7.26 10.05 4.29
C ARG A 37 7.74 8.59 4.41
N GLU A 38 8.72 8.33 5.28
CA GLU A 38 9.28 6.99 5.48
C GLU A 38 8.27 6.07 6.21
N GLU A 39 7.60 6.58 7.22
CA GLU A 39 6.57 5.89 8.00
C GLU A 39 5.36 5.59 7.12
N MET A 40 4.91 6.55 6.31
CA MET A 40 3.83 6.34 5.34
C MET A 40 4.20 5.28 4.30
N ALA A 41 5.44 5.28 3.82
CA ALA A 41 5.94 4.23 2.93
C ALA A 41 5.98 2.85 3.61
N ALA A 42 6.37 2.79 4.89
CA ALA A 42 6.39 1.56 5.67
C ALA A 42 4.98 0.98 5.85
N VAL A 43 4.00 1.81 6.23
CA VAL A 43 2.59 1.41 6.37
C VAL A 43 2.04 0.89 5.03
N LEU A 44 2.35 1.58 3.92
CA LEU A 44 1.93 1.14 2.58
C LEU A 44 2.51 -0.24 2.23
N LYS A 45 3.78 -0.50 2.54
CA LYS A 45 4.41 -1.83 2.35
C LYS A 45 3.69 -2.91 3.15
N VAL A 46 3.33 -2.63 4.40
CA VAL A 46 2.54 -3.57 5.23
C VAL A 46 1.17 -3.82 4.62
N ALA A 47 0.47 -2.78 4.15
CA ALA A 47 -0.83 -2.91 3.49
C ALA A 47 -0.77 -3.78 2.22
N LEU A 48 0.29 -3.65 1.42
CA LEU A 48 0.50 -4.50 0.22
C LEU A 48 0.70 -5.97 0.58
N LEU A 49 1.42 -6.26 1.67
CA LEU A 49 1.56 -7.62 2.19
C LEU A 49 0.21 -8.19 2.65
N CYS A 50 -0.55 -7.42 3.44
CA CYS A 50 -1.88 -7.80 3.93
C CYS A 50 -2.88 -8.11 2.81
N THR A 51 -2.74 -7.41 1.67
CA THR A 51 -3.64 -7.55 0.52
C THR A 51 -3.08 -8.45 -0.58
N SER A 52 -2.01 -9.20 -0.32
CA SER A 52 -1.35 -10.08 -1.30
C SER A 52 -2.35 -10.92 -2.10
N ALA A 53 -2.16 -10.98 -3.41
CA ALA A 53 -3.03 -11.76 -4.31
C ALA A 53 -3.09 -13.23 -3.90
N LEU A 54 -1.94 -13.79 -3.51
CA LEU A 54 -1.84 -15.13 -2.95
C LEU A 54 -2.10 -15.09 -1.43
N PRO A 55 -3.11 -15.82 -0.92
CA PRO A 55 -3.42 -15.83 0.52
C PRO A 55 -2.25 -16.26 1.40
N ILE A 56 -1.40 -17.17 0.91
CA ILE A 56 -0.21 -17.67 1.64
C ILE A 56 0.83 -16.58 1.94
N ASN A 57 0.84 -15.49 1.17
CA ASN A 57 1.77 -14.38 1.37
C ASN A 57 1.24 -13.33 2.34
N ARG A 58 -0.02 -13.45 2.80
CA ARG A 58 -0.61 -12.49 3.74
C ARG A 58 -0.10 -12.78 5.15
N PRO A 59 0.43 -11.78 5.87
CA PRO A 59 0.89 -11.96 7.24
C PRO A 59 -0.26 -12.24 8.20
N SER A 60 0.05 -12.89 9.34
CA SER A 60 -0.88 -12.95 10.47
C SER A 60 -1.02 -11.57 11.11
N MET A 61 -2.14 -11.31 11.81
CA MET A 61 -2.31 -10.05 12.54
C MET A 61 -1.21 -9.78 13.58
N ARG A 62 -0.65 -10.83 14.21
CA ARG A 62 0.52 -10.69 15.09
C ARG A 62 1.72 -10.12 14.33
N ARG A 63 1.99 -10.66 13.13
CA ARG A 63 3.09 -10.18 12.30
C ARG A 63 2.86 -8.76 11.78
N VAL A 64 1.62 -8.39 11.48
CA VAL A 64 1.26 -7.01 11.11
C VAL A 64 1.63 -6.03 12.23
N LEU A 65 1.31 -6.34 13.49
CA LEU A 65 1.65 -5.50 14.63
C LEU A 65 3.17 -5.38 14.82
N GLU A 66 3.92 -6.47 14.66
CA GLU A 66 5.39 -6.43 14.71
C GLU A 66 6.02 -5.55 13.62
N LEU A 67 5.38 -5.43 12.46
CA LEU A 67 5.86 -4.61 11.34
C LEU A 67 5.49 -3.12 11.49
N LEU A 68 4.56 -2.79 12.39
CA LEU A 68 4.05 -1.43 12.63
C LEU A 68 4.62 -0.79 13.90
N HIS A 69 5.38 -1.53 14.71
CA HIS A 69 6.12 -0.99 15.86
C HIS A 69 7.38 -0.26 15.40
#